data_AF-A0A3M8EY67-F1
#
_entry.id   AF-A0A3M8EY67-F1
#
_cell.length_a   1.000
_cell.length_b   1.000
_cell.length_c   1.000
_cell.angle_alpha   90.00
_cell.angle_beta   90.00
_cell.angle_gamma   90.00
#
_symmetry.space_group_name_H-M   'P 1'
#
loop_
_entity.id
_entity.type
_entity.pdbx_description
1 polymer ?
#
loop_
_entity_poly.entity_id
_entity_poly.type
_entity_poly.pdbx_seq_one_letter_code
_entity_poly.pdbx_strand_id
1 'polypeptide(L)'
;MLKLGIVFMSLAFFFYTYAVFNGRREGLHAKHLVVFGIGLLFDYLGTHQMSLYARAFGKAPEWHNLTGILSLGGMAFHFLLALCASLAQRVERINRTFHRVSLTIYTLWCIAFASGALAGMLKLSGRS
;
A
#
# COMPACT_ATOMS: atom_id res chain seq x y z
N MET A 1 8.69 6.33 17.42
CA MET A 1 7.31 6.02 16.99
C MET A 1 7.09 6.36 15.52
N LEU A 2 7.19 7.63 15.09
CA LEU A 2 7.01 8.01 13.67
C LEU A 2 8.09 7.45 12.72
N LYS A 3 9.37 7.48 13.13
CA LYS A 3 10.50 6.95 12.32
C LYS A 3 10.31 5.49 11.92
N LEU A 4 9.75 4.67 12.83
CA LEU A 4 9.47 3.26 12.57
C LEU A 4 8.35 3.08 11.54
N GLY A 5 7.30 3.93 11.62
CA GLY A 5 6.21 3.95 10.64
C GLY A 5 6.70 4.33 9.23
N ILE A 6 7.62 5.28 9.12
CA ILE A 6 8.24 5.65 7.84
C ILE A 6 9.03 4.48 7.26
N VAL A 7 9.83 3.79 8.08
CA VAL A 7 10.60 2.61 7.62
C VAL A 7 9.66 1.51 7.10
N PHE A 8 8.59 1.20 7.84
CA PHE A 8 7.61 0.22 7.38
C PHE A 8 6.91 0.64 6.09
N MET A 9 6.55 1.91 5.94
CA MET A 9 5.96 2.42 4.71
C MET A 9 6.92 2.36 3.51
N SER A 10 8.20 2.65 3.72
CA SER A 10 9.22 2.50 2.67
C SER A 10 9.42 1.03 2.27
N LEU A 11 9.38 0.11 3.23
CA LEU A 11 9.43 -1.33 2.95
C LEU A 11 8.18 -1.78 2.17
N ALA A 12 6.99 -1.35 2.59
CA ALA A 12 5.74 -1.63 1.88
C ALA A 12 5.81 -1.15 0.42
N PHE A 13 6.32 0.06 0.18
CA PHE A 13 6.54 0.58 -1.17
C PHE A 13 7.43 -0.33 -2.02
N PHE A 14 8.56 -0.78 -1.46
CA PHE A 14 9.49 -1.64 -2.17
C PHE A 14 8.85 -2.99 -2.52
N PHE A 15 8.16 -3.63 -1.56
CA PHE A 15 7.49 -4.91 -1.78
C PHE A 15 6.34 -4.81 -2.79
N TYR A 16 5.52 -3.77 -2.70
CA TYR A 16 4.44 -3.56 -3.68
C TYR A 16 4.99 -3.31 -5.09
N THR A 17 6.01 -2.46 -5.21
CA THR A 17 6.67 -2.21 -6.51
C THR A 17 7.18 -3.53 -7.09
N TYR A 18 7.91 -4.32 -6.29
CA TYR A 18 8.43 -5.61 -6.72
C TYR A 18 7.31 -6.57 -7.15
N ALA A 19 6.26 -6.71 -6.34
CA ALA A 19 5.16 -7.62 -6.61
C ALA A 19 4.37 -7.26 -7.87
N VAL A 20 4.08 -5.96 -8.08
CA VAL A 20 3.29 -5.49 -9.23
C VAL A 20 4.10 -5.57 -10.53
N PHE A 21 5.36 -5.11 -10.51
CA PHE A 21 6.18 -5.08 -11.73
C PHE A 21 6.68 -6.48 -12.14
N ASN A 22 7.13 -7.31 -11.21
CA ASN A 22 7.53 -8.68 -11.55
C ASN A 22 6.32 -9.57 -11.86
N GLY A 23 5.21 -9.37 -11.14
CA GLY A 23 3.93 -10.01 -11.48
C GLY A 23 3.50 -9.71 -12.92
N ARG A 24 3.71 -8.48 -13.40
CA ARG A 24 3.43 -8.11 -14.80
C ARG A 24 4.34 -8.82 -15.83
N ARG A 25 5.60 -9.07 -15.49
CA ARG A 25 6.57 -9.68 -16.42
C ARG A 25 6.45 -11.19 -16.51
N GLU A 26 6.18 -11.85 -15.38
CA GLU A 26 6.19 -13.32 -15.27
C GLU A 26 4.79 -13.94 -15.10
N GLY A 27 3.76 -13.10 -14.94
CA GLY A 27 2.41 -13.52 -14.59
C GLY A 27 2.18 -13.65 -13.07
N LEU A 28 0.91 -13.74 -12.68
CA LEU A 28 0.53 -13.89 -11.28
C LEU A 28 0.93 -15.28 -10.76
N HIS A 29 2.06 -15.36 -10.07
CA HIS A 29 2.52 -16.53 -9.32
C HIS A 29 2.31 -16.35 -7.82
N ALA A 30 2.20 -17.47 -7.10
CA ALA A 30 2.10 -17.48 -5.64
C ALA A 30 3.22 -16.68 -4.94
N LYS A 31 4.43 -16.64 -5.52
CA LYS A 31 5.55 -15.82 -5.00
C LYS A 31 5.25 -14.33 -4.98
N HIS A 32 4.61 -13.80 -6.03
CA HIS A 32 4.21 -12.39 -6.10
C HIS A 32 3.12 -12.09 -5.08
N LEU A 33 2.24 -13.06 -4.83
CA LEU A 33 1.22 -12.99 -3.79
C LEU A 33 1.86 -12.87 -2.40
N VAL A 34 2.82 -13.74 -2.08
CA VAL A 34 3.51 -13.72 -0.78
C VAL A 34 4.22 -12.38 -0.57
N VAL A 35 4.93 -11.89 -1.58
CA VAL A 35 5.60 -10.57 -1.50
C VAL A 35 4.59 -9.44 -1.32
N PHE A 36 3.46 -9.49 -2.02
CA PHE A 36 2.38 -8.52 -1.85
C PHE A 36 1.78 -8.55 -0.43
N GLY A 37 1.55 -9.75 0.12
CA GLY A 37 1.06 -9.92 1.49
C GLY A 37 2.03 -9.41 2.54
N ILE A 38 3.34 -9.61 2.34
CA ILE A 38 4.38 -9.03 3.20
C ILE A 38 4.36 -7.49 3.10
N GLY A 39 4.21 -6.94 1.90
CA GLY A 39 4.01 -5.50 1.69
C GLY A 39 2.80 -4.96 2.45
N LEU A 40 1.67 -5.68 2.40
CA LEU A 40 0.44 -5.34 3.11
C LEU A 40 0.59 -5.37 4.63
N LEU A 41 1.36 -6.34 5.15
CA LEU A 41 1.69 -6.39 6.58
C LEU A 41 2.46 -5.14 7.01
N PHE A 42 3.49 -4.75 6.23
CA PHE A 42 4.26 -3.54 6.53
C PHE A 42 3.43 -2.26 6.37
N ASP A 43 2.55 -2.20 5.39
CA ASP A 43 1.62 -1.08 5.18
C ASP A 43 0.65 -0.93 6.36
N TYR A 44 0.09 -2.04 6.84
CA TYR A 44 -0.73 -2.07 8.05
C TYR A 44 0.05 -1.62 9.29
N LEU A 45 1.25 -2.16 9.51
CA LEU A 45 2.10 -1.78 10.65
C LEU A 45 2.52 -0.31 10.59
N GLY A 46 2.87 0.20 9.41
CA GLY A 46 3.21 1.60 9.19
C GLY A 46 2.03 2.52 9.51
N THR A 47 0.85 2.21 8.96
CA THR A 47 -0.40 2.95 9.19
C THR A 47 -0.78 2.94 10.66
N HIS A 48 -0.67 1.78 11.32
CA HIS A 48 -0.97 1.63 12.74
C HIS A 48 -0.05 2.51 13.60
N GLN A 49 1.26 2.49 13.35
CA GLN A 49 2.22 3.32 14.10
C GLN A 49 2.01 4.81 13.86
N MET A 50 1.68 5.22 12.64
CA MET A 50 1.35 6.60 12.30
C MET A 50 0.03 7.05 12.96
N SER A 51 -0.97 6.18 13.02
CA SER A 51 -2.26 6.41 13.70
C SER A 51 -2.09 6.55 15.22
N LEU A 52 -1.29 5.68 15.85
CA LEU A 52 -0.95 5.81 17.27
C LEU A 52 -0.23 7.13 17.56
N TYR A 53 0.71 7.52 16.69
CA TYR A 53 1.38 8.82 16.80
C TYR A 53 0.40 9.99 16.64
N ALA A 54 -0.52 9.92 15.69
CA ALA A 54 -1.54 10.95 15.48
C ALA A 54 -2.47 11.10 16.68
N ARG A 55 -2.89 9.99 17.32
CA ARG A 55 -3.72 9.98 18.53
C ARG A 55 -2.98 10.53 19.74
N ALA A 56 -1.71 10.16 19.93
CA ALA A 56 -0.91 10.60 21.06
C ALA A 56 -0.54 12.10 21.00
N PHE A 57 -0.39 12.66 19.79
CA PHE A 57 0.07 14.05 19.59
C PHE A 57 -0.98 14.99 18.97
N GLY A 58 -2.23 14.53 18.81
CA GLY A 58 -3.38 15.32 18.34
C GLY A 58 -3.22 15.97 16.96
N LYS A 59 -2.42 15.38 16.06
CA LYS A 59 -1.77 16.12 14.95
C LYS A 59 -1.87 15.49 13.56
N ALA A 60 -3.00 14.88 13.18
CA ALA A 60 -3.24 14.50 11.78
C ALA A 60 -4.40 15.30 11.16
N PRO A 61 -4.27 15.80 9.92
CA PRO A 61 -5.42 16.23 9.13
C PRO A 61 -6.31 15.00 8.86
N GLU A 62 -7.58 15.07 9.25
CA GLU A 62 -8.54 13.96 9.12
C GLU A 62 -8.60 13.38 7.69
N TRP A 63 -8.48 14.23 6.69
CA TRP A 63 -8.50 13.87 5.27
C TRP A 63 -7.39 12.91 4.85
N HIS A 64 -6.17 13.06 5.40
CA HIS A 64 -5.05 12.18 5.03
C HIS A 64 -5.16 10.80 5.69
N ASN A 65 -5.69 10.75 6.90
CA ASN A 65 -5.90 9.47 7.59
C ASN A 65 -6.95 8.62 6.85
N LEU A 66 -7.99 9.27 6.31
CA LEU A 66 -8.99 8.61 5.49
C LEU A 66 -8.42 8.08 4.17
N THR A 67 -7.60 8.85 3.45
CA THR A 67 -6.99 8.39 2.20
C THR A 67 -6.02 7.23 2.44
N GLY A 68 -5.25 7.25 3.53
CA GLY A 68 -4.38 6.13 3.92
C GLY A 68 -5.17 4.85 4.20
N ILE A 69 -6.25 4.92 4.98
CA ILE A 69 -7.10 3.77 5.31
C ILE A 69 -7.80 3.22 4.05
N LEU A 70 -8.36 4.09 3.22
CA LEU A 70 -8.97 3.68 1.94
C LEU A 70 -7.95 3.00 1.03
N SER A 71 -6.72 3.51 0.99
CA SER A 71 -5.65 2.93 0.20
C SER A 71 -5.20 1.56 0.71
N LEU A 72 -5.06 1.41 2.03
CA LEU A 72 -4.75 0.12 2.66
C LEU A 72 -5.87 -0.90 2.40
N GLY A 73 -7.13 -0.47 2.52
CA GLY A 73 -8.29 -1.29 2.19
C GLY A 73 -8.31 -1.73 0.73
N GLY A 74 -7.97 -0.81 -0.20
CA GLY A 74 -7.82 -1.12 -1.62
C GLY A 74 -6.74 -2.16 -1.89
N MET A 75 -5.58 -2.06 -1.23
CA MET A 75 -4.50 -3.04 -1.32
C MET A 75 -4.91 -4.41 -0.76
N ALA A 76 -5.60 -4.43 0.40
CA ALA A 76 -6.12 -5.67 0.98
C ALA A 76 -7.16 -6.35 0.07
N PHE A 77 -8.10 -5.59 -0.49
CA PHE A 77 -9.07 -6.10 -1.44
C PHE A 77 -8.39 -6.66 -2.70
N HIS A 78 -7.37 -5.96 -3.20
CA HIS A 78 -6.58 -6.44 -4.33
C HIS A 78 -5.87 -7.76 -4.04
N PHE A 79 -5.27 -7.89 -2.84
CA PHE A 79 -4.63 -9.13 -2.40
C PHE A 79 -5.62 -10.30 -2.34
N LEU A 80 -6.84 -10.07 -1.82
CA LEU A 80 -7.89 -11.10 -1.80
C LEU A 80 -8.32 -11.51 -3.21
N LEU A 81 -8.49 -10.56 -4.12
CA LEU A 81 -8.76 -10.86 -5.53
C LEU A 81 -7.63 -11.68 -6.15
N ALA A 82 -6.38 -11.35 -5.85
CA ALA A 82 -5.20 -12.07 -6.31
C ALA A 82 -5.18 -13.51 -5.78
N LEU A 83 -5.50 -13.68 -4.49
CA LEU A 83 -5.55 -14.97 -3.81
C LEU A 83 -6.65 -15.86 -4.41
N CYS A 84 -7.87 -15.32 -4.54
CA CYS A 84 -8.98 -16.02 -5.20
C CYS A 84 -8.66 -16.38 -6.65
N ALA A 85 -8.01 -15.48 -7.41
CA ALA A 85 -7.58 -15.73 -8.78
C ALA A 85 -6.54 -16.86 -8.87
N SER A 86 -5.58 -16.89 -7.94
CA SER A 86 -4.56 -17.94 -7.85
C SER A 86 -5.18 -19.31 -7.50
N LEU A 87 -6.19 -19.34 -6.64
CA LEU A 87 -6.87 -20.58 -6.22
C LEU A 87 -7.83 -21.11 -7.29
N ALA A 88 -8.48 -20.23 -8.06
CA ALA A 88 -9.48 -20.60 -9.06
C ALA A 88 -8.89 -21.21 -10.35
N GLN A 89 -7.56 -21.33 -10.48
CA GLN A 89 -6.82 -21.89 -11.64
C GLN A 89 -7.20 -21.29 -13.03
N ARG A 90 -7.93 -20.18 -13.08
CA ARG A 90 -8.32 -19.47 -14.33
C ARG A 90 -7.29 -18.40 -14.70
N VAL A 91 -6.02 -18.81 -14.76
CA VAL A 91 -4.84 -17.94 -14.76
C VAL A 91 -4.83 -16.97 -15.95
N GLU A 92 -5.06 -17.43 -17.18
CA GLU A 92 -4.91 -16.60 -18.40
C GLU A 92 -5.87 -15.41 -18.51
N ARG A 93 -7.18 -15.64 -18.33
CA ARG A 93 -8.20 -14.60 -18.57
C ARG A 93 -8.25 -13.59 -17.43
N ILE A 94 -7.90 -14.02 -16.22
CA ILE A 94 -7.87 -13.17 -15.03
C ILE A 94 -6.57 -12.35 -14.99
N ASN A 95 -5.43 -12.86 -15.50
CA ASN A 95 -4.15 -12.14 -15.47
C ASN A 95 -4.22 -10.73 -16.08
N ARG A 96 -4.85 -10.58 -17.26
CA ARG A 96 -4.94 -9.27 -17.95
C ARG A 96 -5.76 -8.25 -17.15
N THR A 97 -6.91 -8.65 -16.63
CA THR A 97 -7.76 -7.78 -15.81
C THR A 97 -7.09 -7.49 -14.47
N PHE A 98 -6.44 -8.51 -13.90
CA PHE A 98 -5.69 -8.41 -12.65
C PHE A 98 -4.56 -7.38 -12.75
N HIS A 99 -3.75 -7.41 -13.81
CA HIS A 99 -2.69 -6.41 -14.00
C HIS A 99 -3.22 -4.99 -14.11
N ARG A 100 -4.33 -4.79 -14.84
CA ARG A 100 -4.93 -3.45 -14.97
C ARG A 100 -5.42 -2.94 -13.61
N VAL A 101 -6.12 -3.80 -12.85
CA VAL A 101 -6.61 -3.46 -11.50
C VAL A 101 -5.45 -3.21 -10.53
N SER A 102 -4.40 -4.05 -10.59
CA SER A 102 -3.20 -3.94 -9.76
C SER A 102 -2.48 -2.60 -9.96
N LEU A 103 -2.28 -2.20 -11.22
CA LEU A 103 -1.70 -0.91 -11.58
C LEU A 103 -2.55 0.26 -11.10
N THR A 104 -3.88 0.21 -11.26
CA THR A 104 -4.78 1.27 -10.80
C THR A 104 -4.69 1.45 -9.27
N ILE A 105 -4.82 0.36 -8.52
CA ILE A 105 -4.79 0.41 -7.04
C ILE A 105 -3.40 0.83 -6.54
N TYR A 106 -2.33 0.31 -7.15
CA TYR A 106 -0.96 0.73 -6.85
C TYR A 106 -0.75 2.23 -7.10
N THR A 107 -1.27 2.75 -8.21
CA THR A 107 -1.16 4.19 -8.54
C THR A 107 -1.92 5.05 -7.53
N LEU A 108 -3.14 4.63 -7.15
CA LEU A 108 -3.91 5.29 -6.09
C LEU A 108 -3.17 5.27 -4.75
N TRP A 109 -2.50 4.17 -4.42
CA TRP A 109 -1.69 4.06 -3.23
C TRP A 109 -0.46 4.97 -3.26
N CYS A 110 0.23 5.07 -4.40
CA CYS A 110 1.33 6.02 -4.56
C CYS A 110 0.87 7.47 -4.35
N ILE A 111 -0.33 7.83 -4.84
CA ILE A 111 -0.91 9.15 -4.62
C ILE A 111 -1.20 9.36 -3.13
N ALA A 112 -1.79 8.38 -2.45
CA ALA A 112 -2.04 8.45 -1.01
C ALA A 112 -0.73 8.60 -0.21
N PHE A 113 0.29 7.79 -0.53
CA PHE A 113 1.62 7.86 0.08
C PHE A 113 2.28 9.23 -0.15
N ALA A 114 2.27 9.74 -1.38
CA ALA A 114 2.83 11.04 -1.73
C ALA A 114 2.08 12.18 -1.01
N SER A 115 0.74 12.10 -0.93
CA SER A 115 -0.07 13.08 -0.19
C SER A 115 0.33 13.13 1.29
N GLY A 116 0.65 11.98 1.90
CA GLY A 116 1.10 11.89 3.28
C GLY A 116 2.49 12.45 3.51
N ALA A 117 3.42 12.12 2.61
CA ALA A 117 4.76 12.67 2.65
C ALA A 117 4.74 14.21 2.53
N LEU A 118 3.97 14.74 1.57
CA LEU A 118 3.81 16.18 1.36
C LEU A 118 3.14 16.86 2.56
N ALA A 119 2.08 16.29 3.12
CA ALA A 119 1.44 16.83 4.31
C ALA A 119 2.40 16.86 5.51
N GLY A 120 3.29 15.86 5.63
CA GLY A 120 4.36 15.85 6.62
C GLY A 120 5.40 16.96 6.39
N MET A 121 5.84 17.15 5.15
CA MET A 121 6.84 18.16 4.77
C MET A 121 6.32 19.60 4.90
N LEU A 122 5.12 19.90 4.41
CA LEU A 122 4.49 21.22 4.56
C LEU A 122 4.36 21.61 6.04
N LYS A 123 4.09 20.65 6.92
CA LYS A 123 3.98 20.88 8.35
C LYS A 123 5.32 21.09 9.05
N LEU A 124 6.42 20.57 8.48
CA LEU A 124 7.78 20.88 8.91
C LEU A 124 8.20 22.28 8.45
N SER A 125 7.78 22.70 7.24
CA SER A 125 8.12 24.01 6.66
C SER A 125 7.30 25.17 7.23
N GLY A 126 6.04 24.96 7.63
CA GLY A 126 5.20 25.99 8.27
C GLY A 126 5.52 26.27 9.74
N ARG A 127 6.67 25.79 10.22
CA ARG A 127 7.19 26.00 11.59
C ARG A 127 8.37 26.98 11.65
N SER A 128 8.66 27.69 10.56
CA SER A 128 9.62 28.81 10.51
C SER A 128 8.94 30.12 10.84
#